data_AF-A0A7C3UDM6-F1
#
_entry.id   AF-A0A7C3UDM6-F1
#
_cell.length_a   1.000
_cell.length_b   1.000
_cell.length_c   1.000
_cell.angle_alpha   90.00
_cell.angle_beta   90.00
_cell.angle_gamma   90.00
#
_symmetry.space_group_name_H-M   'P 1'
#
loop_
_entity.id
_entity.type
_entity.pdbx_description
1 polymer ?
#
loop_
_entity_poly.entity_id
_entity_poly.type
_entity_poly.pdbx_seq_one_letter_code
_entity_poly.pdbx_strand_id
1 'polypeptide(L)'
;MQLQDELRDLLKILYSMSPAFNGIVQMLFILPEKARKLMGMYSELMEKEDDLRYLFSLKYTEDGRITYSDRGFGLGLIYLYRSLFELLGDADKRRRLLEIANISEDEFKEFDPLRAWIDVSLNYLAKHDRDALKLLDAIISELSKREYIYLDGDDFKRAVKDLKDFDSSLKILERFCLIVPEGSWIYRRGCFLLPDAYSDLRDKLKELLKQ
;
A
#
# COMPACT_ATOMS: atom_id res chain seq x y z
N MET A 1 18.63 -25.18 -13.06
CA MET A 1 17.95 -24.35 -12.04
C MET A 1 16.45 -24.57 -12.26
N GLN A 2 15.73 -25.00 -11.23
CA GLN A 2 14.32 -25.36 -11.36
C GLN A 2 13.49 -24.08 -11.21
N LEU A 3 12.51 -23.85 -12.09
CA LEU A 3 11.64 -22.65 -12.11
C LEU A 3 11.09 -22.27 -10.72
N GLN A 4 10.77 -23.28 -9.91
CA GLN A 4 10.30 -23.12 -8.53
C GLN A 4 11.29 -22.37 -7.64
N ASP A 5 12.57 -22.72 -7.72
CA ASP A 5 13.62 -22.09 -6.92
C ASP A 5 13.83 -20.63 -7.35
N GLU A 6 13.83 -20.37 -8.67
CA GLU A 6 13.96 -19.01 -9.21
C GLU A 6 12.80 -18.11 -8.75
N LEU A 7 11.58 -18.65 -8.74
CA LEU A 7 10.41 -17.91 -8.30
C LEU A 7 10.42 -17.66 -6.79
N ARG A 8 10.84 -18.65 -5.98
CA ARG A 8 10.99 -18.49 -4.53
C ARG A 8 12.04 -17.42 -4.21
N ASP A 9 13.17 -17.44 -4.90
CA ASP A 9 14.24 -16.45 -4.72
C ASP A 9 13.78 -15.05 -5.15
N LEU A 10 13.07 -14.94 -6.27
CA LEU A 10 12.47 -13.69 -6.71
C LEU A 10 11.55 -13.10 -5.63
N LEU A 11 10.66 -13.90 -5.05
CA LEU A 11 9.73 -13.43 -4.00
C LEU A 11 10.48 -12.95 -2.75
N LYS A 12 11.55 -13.65 -2.33
CA LYS A 12 12.40 -13.22 -1.20
C LYS A 12 13.15 -11.91 -1.49
N ILE A 13 13.61 -11.71 -2.73
CA ILE A 13 14.25 -10.46 -3.15
C ILE A 13 13.23 -9.32 -3.12
N LEU A 14 12.03 -9.53 -3.68
CA LEU A 14 10.95 -8.54 -3.67
C LEU A 14 10.50 -8.21 -2.24
N TYR A 15 10.50 -9.19 -1.33
CA TYR A 15 10.27 -8.96 0.09
C TYR A 15 11.33 -8.07 0.73
N SER A 16 12.61 -8.42 0.59
CA SER A 16 13.71 -7.65 1.21
C SER A 16 13.87 -6.25 0.64
N MET A 17 13.46 -6.03 -0.61
CA MET A 17 13.47 -4.72 -1.27
C MET A 17 12.15 -3.97 -1.14
N SER A 18 11.15 -4.52 -0.45
CA SER A 18 9.81 -3.95 -0.36
C SER A 18 9.82 -2.58 0.33
N PRO A 19 8.79 -1.75 0.11
CA PRO A 19 8.66 -0.47 0.83
C PRO A 19 8.58 -0.64 2.36
N ALA A 20 8.39 -1.85 2.89
CA ALA A 20 8.42 -2.11 4.32
C ALA A 20 9.83 -2.02 4.93
N PHE A 21 10.88 -2.34 4.15
CA PHE A 21 12.25 -2.43 4.65
C PHE A 21 13.24 -1.51 3.92
N ASN A 22 12.86 -1.00 2.75
CA ASN A 22 13.73 -0.14 1.95
C ASN A 22 13.18 1.29 1.90
N GLY A 23 13.86 2.23 2.55
CA GLY A 23 13.44 3.63 2.65
C GLY A 23 13.36 4.35 1.31
N ILE A 24 14.19 4.01 0.32
CA ILE A 24 14.12 4.59 -1.03
C ILE A 24 12.85 4.10 -1.72
N VAL A 25 12.57 2.80 -1.68
CA VAL A 25 11.35 2.24 -2.28
C VAL A 25 10.12 2.79 -1.56
N GLN A 26 10.13 2.87 -0.22
CA GLN A 26 9.05 3.46 0.57
C GLN A 26 8.76 4.92 0.17
N MET A 27 9.82 5.71 0.05
CA MET A 27 9.75 7.11 -0.36
C MET A 27 9.08 7.26 -1.72
N LEU A 28 9.50 6.46 -2.70
CA LEU A 28 8.93 6.45 -4.04
C LEU A 28 7.48 5.93 -4.02
N PHE A 29 7.21 4.89 -3.24
CA PHE A 29 5.91 4.24 -3.19
C PHE A 29 4.83 5.15 -2.61
N ILE A 30 5.13 5.88 -1.52
CA ILE A 30 4.20 6.82 -0.88
C ILE A 30 4.14 8.15 -1.64
N LEU A 31 5.31 8.65 -2.10
CA LEU A 31 5.59 9.99 -2.63
C LEU A 31 4.52 11.06 -2.29
N PRO A 32 4.66 11.78 -1.16
CA PRO A 32 3.71 12.82 -0.82
C PRO A 32 3.72 13.92 -1.88
N GLU A 33 2.53 14.44 -2.18
CA GLU A 33 2.33 15.45 -3.22
C GLU A 33 3.18 16.71 -3.05
N LYS A 34 3.40 17.17 -1.81
CA LYS A 34 4.22 18.38 -1.53
C LYS A 34 5.66 18.01 -1.19
N ALA A 35 6.61 18.65 -1.86
CA ALA A 35 8.06 18.47 -1.64
C ALA A 35 8.47 18.64 -0.16
N ARG A 36 7.94 19.67 0.51
CA ARG A 36 8.23 19.92 1.93
C ARG A 36 7.85 18.77 2.85
N LYS A 37 6.76 18.04 2.52
CA LYS A 37 6.34 16.87 3.30
C LYS A 37 7.28 15.70 3.07
N LEU A 38 7.77 15.51 1.84
CA LEU A 38 8.80 14.52 1.52
C LEU A 38 10.08 14.77 2.33
N MET A 39 10.56 16.01 2.35
CA MET A 39 11.75 16.42 3.11
C MET A 39 11.62 16.20 4.61
N GLY A 40 10.43 16.41 5.18
CA GLY A 40 10.19 16.09 6.59
C GLY A 40 10.14 14.59 6.89
N MET A 41 9.61 13.78 5.97
CA MET A 41 9.46 12.33 6.16
C MET A 41 10.76 11.56 5.93
N TYR A 42 11.62 12.04 5.02
CA TYR A 42 12.84 11.35 4.59
C TYR A 42 14.04 12.30 4.58
N SER A 43 14.29 12.97 5.71
CA SER A 43 15.32 14.02 5.82
C SER A 43 16.70 13.54 5.40
N GLU A 44 17.12 12.35 5.84
CA GLU A 44 18.42 11.76 5.50
C GLU A 44 18.57 11.50 3.99
N LEU A 45 17.51 11.01 3.33
CA LEU A 45 17.52 10.82 1.88
C LEU A 45 17.59 12.17 1.16
N MET A 46 16.88 13.18 1.66
CA MET A 46 16.85 14.50 1.03
C MET A 46 18.15 15.29 1.20
N GLU A 47 19.13 14.82 1.97
CA GLU A 47 20.50 15.34 1.89
C GLU A 47 21.14 15.11 0.51
N LYS A 48 20.65 14.11 -0.24
CA LYS A 48 21.06 13.77 -1.61
C LYS A 48 19.96 14.03 -2.64
N GLU A 49 19.13 15.04 -2.37
CA GLU A 49 17.94 15.35 -3.16
C GLU A 49 18.21 15.41 -4.67
N ASP A 50 19.20 16.17 -5.13
CA ASP A 50 19.47 16.33 -6.57
C ASP A 50 19.89 15.01 -7.24
N ASP A 51 20.69 14.19 -6.55
CA ASP A 51 21.08 12.86 -7.04
C ASP A 51 19.86 11.93 -7.12
N LEU A 52 19.01 11.92 -6.09
CA LEU A 52 17.79 11.12 -6.07
C LEU A 52 16.81 11.58 -7.16
N ARG A 53 16.68 12.90 -7.37
CA ARG A 53 15.84 13.44 -8.44
C ARG A 53 16.33 13.01 -9.81
N TYR A 54 17.64 13.05 -10.03
CA TYR A 54 18.24 12.59 -11.28
C TYR A 54 18.02 11.08 -11.49
N LEU A 55 18.40 10.25 -10.50
CA LEU A 55 18.34 8.79 -10.58
C LEU A 55 16.91 8.25 -10.71
N PHE A 56 15.96 8.80 -9.94
CA PHE A 56 14.57 8.36 -9.92
C PHE A 56 13.66 9.19 -10.82
N SER A 57 14.23 10.16 -11.55
CA SER A 57 13.52 11.07 -12.45
C SER A 57 12.36 11.81 -11.79
N LEU A 58 12.59 12.31 -10.57
CA LEU A 58 11.61 13.12 -9.84
C LEU A 58 11.59 14.55 -10.39
N LYS A 59 10.41 15.12 -10.53
CA LYS A 59 10.17 16.47 -11.03
C LYS A 59 9.46 17.31 -9.98
N TYR A 60 9.88 18.55 -9.85
CA TYR A 60 9.10 19.56 -9.16
C TYR A 60 8.24 20.32 -10.16
N THR A 61 6.98 20.50 -9.81
CA THR A 61 6.08 21.40 -10.53
C THR A 61 6.21 22.82 -9.96
N GLU A 62 5.76 23.80 -10.72
CA GLU A 62 5.84 25.22 -10.33
C GLU A 62 5.10 25.53 -9.03
N ASP A 63 4.07 24.75 -8.69
CA ASP A 63 3.31 24.87 -7.43
C ASP A 63 3.95 24.10 -6.25
N GLY A 64 5.18 23.61 -6.40
CA GLY A 64 5.95 22.97 -5.34
C GLY A 64 5.54 21.52 -5.05
N ARG A 65 4.82 20.88 -5.99
CA ARG A 65 4.55 19.44 -5.91
C ARG A 65 5.71 18.64 -6.46
N ILE A 66 5.84 17.40 -5.99
CA ILE A 66 6.79 16.43 -6.55
C ILE A 66 6.03 15.33 -7.29
N THR A 67 6.55 14.94 -8.45
CA THR A 67 5.99 13.87 -9.29
C THR A 67 7.10 13.12 -10.01
N TYR A 68 6.74 12.08 -10.76
CA TYR A 68 7.62 11.31 -11.61
C TYR A 68 7.69 11.85 -13.03
N SER A 69 8.79 11.58 -13.72
CA SER A 69 8.77 11.53 -15.17
C SER A 69 8.07 10.26 -15.65
N ASP A 70 7.34 10.34 -16.76
CA ASP A 70 6.56 9.22 -17.31
C ASP A 70 7.40 8.01 -17.76
N ARG A 71 8.74 8.09 -17.70
CA ARG A 71 9.67 7.05 -18.18
C ARG A 71 10.89 6.83 -17.28
N GLY A 72 10.80 7.21 -16.00
CA GLY A 72 11.91 7.10 -15.04
C GLY A 72 11.96 5.77 -14.29
N PHE A 73 13.15 5.43 -13.76
CA PHE A 73 13.35 4.23 -12.92
C PHE A 73 12.46 4.24 -11.67
N GLY A 74 12.25 5.40 -11.04
CA GLY A 74 11.38 5.53 -9.88
C GLY A 74 9.94 5.11 -10.16
N LEU A 75 9.41 5.49 -11.32
CA LEU A 75 8.08 5.08 -11.75
C LEU A 75 8.00 3.56 -11.99
N GLY A 76 9.04 2.97 -12.58
CA GLY A 76 9.14 1.53 -12.77
C GLY A 76 9.10 0.73 -11.47
N LEU A 77 9.82 1.19 -10.44
CA LEU A 77 9.80 0.55 -9.11
C LEU A 77 8.42 0.60 -8.45
N ILE A 78 7.70 1.72 -8.60
CA ILE A 78 6.36 1.86 -8.02
C ILE A 78 5.38 0.93 -8.71
N TYR A 79 5.41 0.89 -10.04
CA TYR A 79 4.55 -0.02 -10.79
C TYR A 79 4.84 -1.48 -10.47
N LEU A 80 6.12 -1.85 -10.30
CA LEU A 80 6.49 -3.19 -9.87
C LEU A 80 5.78 -3.58 -8.56
N TYR A 81 5.86 -2.76 -7.52
CA TYR A 81 5.24 -3.09 -6.23
C TYR A 81 3.72 -2.98 -6.26
N ARG A 82 3.14 -2.02 -6.99
CA ARG A 82 1.68 -1.94 -7.15
C ARG A 82 1.13 -3.18 -7.85
N SER A 83 1.74 -3.58 -8.96
CA SER A 83 1.35 -4.80 -9.67
C SER A 83 1.58 -6.06 -8.83
N LEU A 84 2.65 -6.11 -8.05
CA LEU A 84 2.89 -7.21 -7.11
C LEU A 84 1.80 -7.26 -6.03
N PHE A 85 1.43 -6.13 -5.44
CA PHE A 85 0.40 -6.06 -4.40
C PHE A 85 -0.99 -6.39 -4.95
N GLU A 86 -1.33 -5.93 -6.16
CA GLU A 86 -2.56 -6.34 -6.84
C GLU A 86 -2.59 -7.86 -7.11
N LEU A 87 -1.44 -8.45 -7.45
CA LEU A 87 -1.32 -9.90 -7.64
C LEU A 87 -1.51 -10.65 -6.31
N LEU A 88 -0.88 -10.17 -5.23
CA LEU A 88 -0.92 -10.81 -3.91
C LEU A 88 -2.21 -10.53 -3.11
N GLY A 89 -2.91 -9.45 -3.43
CA GLY A 89 -4.21 -9.08 -2.86
C GLY A 89 -5.38 -9.84 -3.49
N ASP A 90 -5.16 -10.46 -4.65
CA ASP A 90 -6.11 -11.35 -5.31
C ASP A 90 -5.87 -12.79 -4.87
N ALA A 91 -6.83 -13.38 -4.17
CA ALA A 91 -6.70 -14.71 -3.57
C ALA A 91 -6.42 -15.82 -4.61
N ASP A 92 -7.01 -15.72 -5.80
CA ASP A 92 -6.82 -16.71 -6.85
C ASP A 92 -5.45 -16.59 -7.52
N LYS A 93 -5.01 -15.36 -7.79
CA LYS A 93 -3.67 -15.12 -8.35
C LYS A 93 -2.57 -15.50 -7.35
N ARG A 94 -2.73 -15.11 -6.09
CA ARG A 94 -1.82 -15.50 -5.00
C ARG A 94 -1.72 -17.02 -4.89
N ARG A 95 -2.84 -17.74 -4.79
CA ARG A 95 -2.84 -19.20 -4.71
C ARG A 95 -2.09 -19.83 -5.90
N ARG A 96 -2.37 -19.38 -7.12
CA ARG A 96 -1.68 -19.87 -8.33
C ARG A 96 -0.17 -19.58 -8.31
N LEU A 97 0.23 -18.39 -7.87
CA LEU A 97 1.64 -18.02 -7.72
C LEU A 97 2.35 -18.99 -6.77
N LEU A 98 1.75 -19.24 -5.60
CA LEU A 98 2.32 -20.13 -4.58
C LEU A 98 2.35 -21.60 -5.03
N GLU A 99 1.33 -22.05 -5.75
CA GLU A 99 1.30 -23.38 -6.39
C GLU A 99 2.46 -23.56 -7.38
N ILE A 100 2.71 -22.56 -8.24
CA ILE A 100 3.82 -22.61 -9.21
C ILE A 100 5.17 -22.60 -8.48
N ALA A 101 5.30 -21.81 -7.41
CA ALA A 101 6.51 -21.72 -6.61
C ALA A 101 6.73 -22.93 -5.69
N ASN A 102 5.73 -23.79 -5.51
CA ASN A 102 5.71 -24.88 -4.53
C ASN A 102 5.99 -24.37 -3.09
N ILE A 103 5.27 -23.31 -2.71
CA ILE A 103 5.36 -22.65 -1.41
C ILE A 103 3.98 -22.74 -0.73
N SER A 104 3.95 -23.07 0.55
CA SER A 104 2.70 -23.02 1.33
C SER A 104 2.36 -21.60 1.77
N GLU A 105 1.09 -21.30 2.05
CA GLU A 105 0.70 -20.00 2.62
C GLU A 105 1.44 -19.70 3.93
N ASP A 106 1.62 -20.70 4.79
CA ASP A 106 2.32 -20.52 6.07
C ASP A 106 3.80 -20.21 5.88
N GLU A 107 4.46 -20.84 4.92
CA GLU A 107 5.84 -20.50 4.58
C GLU A 107 5.93 -19.10 3.97
N PHE A 108 5.00 -18.76 3.07
CA PHE A 108 5.06 -17.47 2.37
C PHE A 108 4.85 -16.27 3.30
N LYS A 109 4.09 -16.42 4.39
CA LYS A 109 3.90 -15.37 5.41
C LYS A 109 5.23 -14.78 5.92
N GLU A 110 6.30 -15.57 5.97
CA GLU A 110 7.63 -15.14 6.43
C GLU A 110 8.31 -14.15 5.48
N PHE A 111 7.94 -14.15 4.20
CA PHE A 111 8.52 -13.27 3.18
C PHE A 111 7.45 -12.72 2.23
N ASP A 112 6.26 -12.42 2.76
CA ASP A 112 5.17 -11.81 2.00
C ASP A 112 5.34 -10.28 1.98
N PRO A 113 5.66 -9.67 0.81
CA PRO A 113 5.94 -8.24 0.72
C PRO A 113 4.70 -7.37 0.97
N LEU A 114 3.51 -7.84 0.59
CA LEU A 114 2.27 -7.11 0.82
C LEU A 114 1.92 -7.16 2.31
N ARG A 115 2.05 -8.32 2.96
CA ARG A 115 1.86 -8.47 4.41
C ARG A 115 2.78 -7.53 5.21
N ALA A 116 4.08 -7.53 4.90
CA ALA A 116 5.03 -6.65 5.57
C ALA A 116 4.68 -5.17 5.38
N TRP A 117 4.27 -4.80 4.16
CA TRP A 117 3.87 -3.43 3.87
C TRP A 117 2.60 -3.00 4.61
N ILE A 118 1.57 -3.86 4.65
CA ILE A 118 0.36 -3.60 5.43
C ILE A 118 0.71 -3.39 6.90
N ASP A 119 1.57 -4.24 7.48
CA ASP A 119 1.94 -4.11 8.89
C ASP A 119 2.58 -2.75 9.20
N VAL A 120 3.59 -2.36 8.42
CA VAL A 120 4.26 -1.05 8.53
C VAL A 120 3.27 0.09 8.35
N SER A 121 2.37 -0.03 7.37
CA SER A 121 1.34 0.96 7.07
C SER A 121 0.38 1.15 8.24
N LEU A 122 -0.14 0.06 8.82
CA LEU A 122 -1.04 0.12 9.97
C LEU A 122 -0.40 0.79 11.18
N ASN A 123 0.86 0.43 11.48
CA ASN A 123 1.61 1.06 12.59
C ASN A 123 1.82 2.56 12.34
N TYR A 124 2.17 2.94 11.11
CA TYR A 124 2.35 4.34 10.74
C TYR A 124 1.04 5.14 10.89
N LEU A 125 -0.07 4.63 10.34
CA LEU A 125 -1.37 5.30 10.39
C LEU A 125 -1.88 5.40 11.82
N ALA A 126 -1.72 4.37 12.65
CA ALA A 126 -2.09 4.44 14.07
C ALA A 126 -1.38 5.59 14.81
N LYS A 127 -0.11 5.85 14.47
CA LYS A 127 0.69 6.91 15.09
C LYS A 127 0.42 8.30 14.52
N HIS A 128 0.16 8.41 13.22
CA HIS A 128 0.21 9.69 12.50
C HIS A 128 -1.12 10.10 11.86
N ASP A 129 -2.01 9.17 11.55
CA ASP A 129 -3.28 9.46 10.89
C ASP A 129 -4.38 8.46 11.28
N ARG A 130 -4.95 8.70 12.46
CA ARG A 130 -6.00 7.83 13.02
C ARG A 130 -7.29 7.86 12.20
N ASP A 131 -7.58 8.95 11.50
CA ASP A 131 -8.80 9.06 10.70
C ASP A 131 -8.69 8.21 9.43
N ALA A 132 -7.51 8.13 8.79
CA ALA A 132 -7.26 7.16 7.74
C ALA A 132 -7.41 5.71 8.23
N LEU A 133 -6.95 5.40 9.46
CA LEU A 133 -7.11 4.07 10.05
C LEU A 133 -8.59 3.70 10.29
N LYS A 134 -9.39 4.65 10.79
CA LYS A 134 -10.86 4.46 10.94
C LYS A 134 -11.55 4.29 9.59
N LEU A 135 -11.14 5.06 8.58
CA LEU A 135 -11.68 4.93 7.23
C LEU A 135 -11.42 3.53 6.66
N LEU A 136 -10.20 3.00 6.85
CA LEU A 136 -9.84 1.65 6.41
C LEU A 136 -10.73 0.58 7.07
N ASP A 137 -10.97 0.69 8.38
CA ASP A 137 -11.86 -0.23 9.11
C ASP A 137 -13.31 -0.15 8.64
N ALA A 138 -13.81 1.06 8.35
CA ALA A 138 -15.14 1.26 7.78
C ALA A 138 -15.27 0.62 6.38
N ILE A 139 -14.26 0.79 5.52
CA ILE A 139 -14.20 0.17 4.19
C ILE A 139 -14.21 -1.35 4.31
N ILE A 140 -13.36 -1.93 5.18
CA ILE A 140 -13.28 -3.38 5.40
C ILE A 140 -14.60 -3.92 5.94
N SER A 141 -15.20 -3.25 6.93
CA SER A 141 -16.46 -3.65 7.55
C SER A 141 -17.60 -3.72 6.53
N GLU A 142 -17.63 -2.79 5.58
CA GLU A 142 -18.64 -2.77 4.53
C GLU A 142 -18.34 -3.79 3.43
N LEU A 143 -17.10 -3.87 2.92
CA LEU A 143 -16.72 -4.85 1.90
C LEU A 143 -16.70 -6.31 2.41
N SER A 144 -16.73 -6.51 3.73
CA SER A 144 -16.96 -7.83 4.32
C SER A 144 -18.40 -8.33 4.08
N LYS A 145 -19.34 -7.43 3.80
CA LYS A 145 -20.77 -7.73 3.60
C LYS A 145 -21.20 -7.67 2.12
N ARG A 146 -20.42 -7.02 1.26
CA ARG A 146 -20.77 -6.71 -0.13
C ARG A 146 -19.54 -6.65 -1.03
N GLU A 147 -19.75 -6.83 -2.32
CA GLU A 147 -18.66 -6.88 -3.30
C GLU A 147 -18.03 -5.51 -3.60
N TYR A 148 -18.78 -4.42 -3.40
CA TYR A 148 -18.29 -3.07 -3.64
C TYR A 148 -18.98 -2.04 -2.73
N ILE A 149 -18.35 -0.89 -2.55
CA ILE A 149 -18.93 0.30 -1.92
C ILE A 149 -18.92 1.48 -2.90
N TYR A 150 -19.97 2.30 -2.84
CA TYR A 150 -20.03 3.59 -3.50
C TYR A 150 -19.67 4.68 -2.50
N LEU A 151 -18.57 5.41 -2.73
CA LEU A 151 -18.02 6.38 -1.79
C LEU A 151 -18.99 7.54 -1.52
N ASP A 152 -19.79 7.89 -2.53
CA ASP A 152 -20.79 8.95 -2.42
C ASP A 152 -22.14 8.50 -1.87
N GLY A 153 -22.31 7.20 -1.61
CA GLY A 153 -23.56 6.64 -1.10
C GLY A 153 -23.86 7.03 0.34
N ASP A 154 -25.12 7.35 0.62
CA ASP A 154 -25.58 7.84 1.93
C ASP A 154 -25.21 6.90 3.08
N ASP A 155 -25.29 5.59 2.87
CA ASP A 155 -24.95 4.60 3.90
C ASP A 155 -23.46 4.63 4.27
N PHE A 156 -22.58 4.77 3.27
CA PHE A 156 -21.14 4.83 3.52
C PHE A 156 -20.76 6.18 4.14
N LYS A 157 -21.31 7.29 3.64
CA LYS A 157 -21.15 8.62 4.25
C LYS A 157 -21.58 8.66 5.71
N ARG A 158 -22.66 7.97 6.07
CA ARG A 158 -23.10 7.83 7.47
C ARG A 158 -22.08 7.07 8.32
N ALA A 159 -21.44 6.02 7.78
CA ALA A 159 -20.42 5.24 8.49
C ALA A 159 -19.14 6.04 8.75
N VAL A 160 -18.81 7.02 7.90
CA VAL A 160 -17.57 7.81 7.97
C VAL A 160 -17.81 9.27 8.37
N LYS A 161 -19.00 9.61 8.87
CA LYS A 161 -19.41 10.99 9.19
C LYS A 161 -18.52 11.70 10.22
N ASP A 162 -17.86 10.93 11.08
CA ASP A 162 -17.04 11.46 12.18
C ASP A 162 -15.56 11.66 11.77
N LEU A 163 -15.21 11.41 10.49
CA LEU A 163 -13.88 11.72 9.96
C LEU A 163 -13.73 13.23 9.74
N LYS A 164 -12.60 13.79 10.16
CA LYS A 164 -12.34 15.23 10.00
C LYS A 164 -12.17 15.62 8.53
N ASP A 165 -11.46 14.79 7.78
CA ASP A 165 -11.16 15.02 6.36
C ASP A 165 -11.16 13.67 5.63
N PHE A 166 -12.29 13.36 4.99
CA PHE A 166 -12.48 12.14 4.24
C PHE A 166 -11.54 12.05 3.03
N ASP A 167 -11.44 13.13 2.25
CA ASP A 167 -10.67 13.13 1.00
C ASP A 167 -9.18 12.97 1.27
N SER A 168 -8.66 13.62 2.31
CA SER A 168 -7.27 13.45 2.73
C SER A 168 -7.02 12.02 3.21
N SER A 169 -7.92 11.47 4.04
CA SER A 169 -7.81 10.10 4.54
C SER A 169 -7.82 9.06 3.41
N LEU A 170 -8.72 9.23 2.45
CA LEU A 170 -8.84 8.35 1.28
C LEU A 170 -7.56 8.38 0.44
N LYS A 171 -7.03 9.57 0.12
CA LYS A 171 -5.77 9.73 -0.61
C LYS A 171 -4.59 9.11 0.12
N ILE A 172 -4.59 9.10 1.45
CA ILE A 172 -3.56 8.43 2.24
C ILE A 172 -3.65 6.92 2.06
N LEU A 173 -4.85 6.33 2.19
CA LEU A 173 -5.04 4.90 1.97
C LEU A 173 -4.66 4.46 0.55
N GLU A 174 -4.96 5.28 -0.47
CA GLU A 174 -4.53 5.06 -1.86
C GLU A 174 -3.01 5.11 -2.02
N ARG A 175 -2.34 6.12 -1.44
CA ARG A 175 -0.87 6.25 -1.51
C ARG A 175 -0.15 5.10 -0.82
N PHE A 176 -0.71 4.64 0.30
CA PHE A 176 -0.21 3.46 1.00
C PHE A 176 -0.65 2.17 0.30
N CYS A 177 -1.40 2.23 -0.80
CA CYS A 177 -1.86 1.07 -1.56
C CYS A 177 -2.60 0.05 -0.67
N LEU A 178 -3.33 0.52 0.34
CA LEU A 178 -4.21 -0.32 1.16
C LEU A 178 -5.58 -0.50 0.50
N ILE A 179 -5.94 0.46 -0.35
CA ILE A 179 -7.09 0.43 -1.22
C ILE A 179 -6.73 0.87 -2.64
N VAL A 180 -7.50 0.42 -3.62
CA VAL A 180 -7.44 0.82 -5.04
C VAL A 180 -8.86 1.17 -5.51
N PRO A 181 -9.26 2.44 -5.44
CA PRO A 181 -10.56 2.88 -5.94
C PRO A 181 -10.64 2.85 -7.47
N GLU A 182 -11.84 2.56 -7.98
CA GLU A 182 -12.20 2.60 -9.39
C GLU A 182 -13.26 3.72 -9.56
N GLY A 183 -12.78 4.95 -9.73
CA GLY A 183 -13.64 6.14 -9.67
C GLY A 183 -14.23 6.33 -8.27
N SER A 184 -15.56 6.47 -8.17
CA SER A 184 -16.26 6.58 -6.88
C SER A 184 -16.56 5.22 -6.22
N TRP A 185 -15.96 4.14 -6.70
CA TRP A 185 -16.21 2.78 -6.21
C TRP A 185 -14.96 2.19 -5.58
N ILE A 186 -15.13 1.37 -4.54
CA ILE A 186 -14.08 0.46 -4.07
C ILE A 186 -14.65 -0.94 -4.12
N TYR A 187 -14.02 -1.81 -4.88
CA TYR A 187 -14.37 -3.23 -4.95
C TYR A 187 -13.63 -4.03 -3.88
N ARG A 188 -14.16 -5.20 -3.52
CA ARG A 188 -13.52 -6.14 -2.59
C ARG A 188 -12.09 -6.46 -3.00
N ARG A 189 -11.84 -6.71 -4.29
CA ARG A 189 -10.49 -6.92 -4.86
C ARG A 189 -9.55 -5.72 -4.69
N GLY A 190 -10.12 -4.52 -4.53
CA GLY A 190 -9.39 -3.28 -4.34
C GLY A 190 -9.12 -2.97 -2.87
N CYS A 191 -9.35 -3.89 -1.92
CA CYS A 191 -8.97 -3.71 -0.52
C CYS A 191 -8.09 -4.87 -0.06
N PHE A 192 -6.79 -4.61 0.08
CA PHE A 192 -5.78 -5.66 0.23
C PHE A 192 -5.75 -6.31 1.60
N LEU A 193 -6.48 -5.79 2.59
CA LEU A 193 -6.64 -6.43 3.89
C LEU A 193 -7.77 -7.47 3.91
N LEU A 194 -8.63 -7.56 2.89
CA LEU A 194 -9.78 -8.47 2.90
C LEU A 194 -9.47 -9.97 2.70
N PRO A 195 -8.44 -10.39 1.95
CA PRO A 195 -8.10 -11.81 1.84
C PRO A 195 -7.84 -12.46 3.20
N ASP A 196 -8.22 -13.73 3.36
CA ASP A 196 -8.10 -14.44 4.65
C ASP A 196 -6.65 -14.61 5.12
N ALA A 197 -5.70 -14.60 4.18
CA ALA A 197 -4.26 -14.58 4.45
C ALA A 197 -3.81 -13.40 5.34
N TYR A 198 -4.63 -12.34 5.44
CA TYR A 198 -4.36 -11.13 6.23
C TYR A 198 -5.38 -10.93 7.36
N SER A 199 -6.11 -11.98 7.76
CA SER A 199 -7.09 -11.92 8.85
C SER A 199 -6.50 -11.40 10.17
N ASP A 200 -5.29 -11.84 10.50
CA ASP A 200 -4.57 -11.40 11.70
C ASP A 200 -4.22 -9.90 11.65
N LEU A 201 -3.93 -9.35 10.46
CA LEU A 201 -3.70 -7.92 10.27
C LEU A 201 -5.00 -7.11 10.38
N ARG A 202 -6.15 -7.69 10.01
CA ARG A 202 -7.47 -7.08 10.30
C ARG A 202 -7.75 -7.03 11.80
N ASP A 203 -7.35 -8.06 12.55
CA ASP A 203 -7.50 -8.05 14.00
C ASP A 203 -6.54 -7.04 14.64
N LYS A 204 -5.29 -6.95 14.15
CA LYS A 204 -4.35 -5.90 14.54
C LYS A 204 -4.92 -4.50 14.32
N LEU A 205 -5.55 -4.23 13.17
CA LEU A 205 -6.23 -2.97 12.88
C LEU A 205 -7.26 -2.62 13.97
N LYS A 206 -8.10 -3.59 14.37
CA LYS A 206 -9.10 -3.38 15.44
C LYS A 206 -8.45 -3.06 16.78
N GLU A 207 -7.34 -3.72 17.12
CA GLU A 207 -6.60 -3.44 18.36
C GLU A 207 -5.97 -2.04 18.34
N LEU A 208 -5.39 -1.61 17.22
CA LEU A 208 -4.82 -0.27 17.06
C LEU A 208 -5.90 0.83 17.21
N LEU A 209 -7.14 0.55 16.81
CA LEU A 209 -8.26 1.48 16.97
C LEU A 209 -8.79 1.57 18.41
N LYS A 210 -8.44 0.63 19.30
CA LYS A 210 -8.81 0.66 20.73
C LYS A 210 -7.83 1.47 21.58
N GLN A 211 -6.57 1.59 21.15
CA GLN A 211 -5.49 2.33 21.84
C GLN A 211 -5.67 3.83 21.71
#